data_AF-A0A142Y100-F1
#
_entry.id   AF-A0A142Y100-F1
#
_cell.length_a   1.000
_cell.length_b   1.000
_cell.length_c   1.000
_cell.angle_alpha   90.00
_cell.angle_beta   90.00
_cell.angle_gamma   90.00
#
_symmetry.space_group_name_H-M   'P 1'
#
loop_
_entity.id
_entity.type
_entity.pdbx_description
1 polymer ?
#
loop_
_entity_poly.entity_id
_entity_poly.type
_entity_poly.pdbx_seq_one_letter_code
_entity_poly.pdbx_strand_id
1 'polypeptide(L)'
;MKLLKGWKIRLLAGLVMATAGGQLEAQMMPGSPYSNAMGPQSPMMFASHPQDEAGAPSGAPSAYPMPEAMGQEAMGAEMMGYGGEACGPQCGPECGHHGCGLFGRGYGGERCDVYGRSLTGFRHNMRGWLASKRGILRPYGEGGIATQRWFDISADGVFLARTKGSSNFAFTSDGINGPRVLTADMVDMDSLQAGLGVQANIQTGAGSNLEVLYFGLNDWDESAQVTSNSPQFFSFISDFGQLPPNGFDDSDRSRVQRIDYKSELHNGEINFRRRWSEPEGFWQGSFLGGVRYMDIDENGVFSASGENDNGIDRNGPRFFEYSVNTRNALVGFQLGGDLWYNLMPGVKVGGELKSGIFNNSTNQDTTILGNSISGEFREFARDDDDAYITQFSTQLWYRLNYSLAFKTSYQLIYIDGVSLATENFNSDPPLLFNASSTRVPTINHDAEVVYQGFTVGAEYTW
;
A
#
# COMPACT_ATOMS: atom_id res chain seq x y z
N MET A 1 5.62 22.73 20.26
CA MET A 1 5.00 21.88 19.22
C MET A 1 5.03 20.36 19.52
N LYS A 2 5.94 19.85 20.38
CA LYS A 2 6.04 18.41 20.76
C LYS A 2 4.81 17.77 21.44
N LEU A 3 3.87 18.55 22.01
CA LEU A 3 2.66 18.03 22.67
C LEU A 3 1.50 17.72 21.70
N LEU A 4 1.53 18.21 20.46
CA LEU A 4 0.50 17.95 19.45
C LEU A 4 0.70 16.62 18.70
N LYS A 5 1.95 16.14 18.55
CA LYS A 5 2.25 14.81 17.96
C LYS A 5 1.63 13.67 18.78
N GLY A 6 1.53 13.82 20.11
CA GLY A 6 0.98 12.78 21.00
C GLY A 6 -0.55 12.57 20.92
N TRP A 7 -1.33 13.56 20.47
CA TRP A 7 -2.80 13.44 20.46
C TRP A 7 -3.32 12.74 19.19
N LYS A 8 -2.67 12.95 18.03
CA LYS A 8 -3.02 12.28 16.77
C LYS A 8 -2.83 10.76 16.86
N ILE A 9 -1.76 10.29 17.51
CA ILE A 9 -1.48 8.86 17.73
C ILE A 9 -2.51 8.21 18.68
N ARG A 10 -2.95 8.92 19.73
CA ARG A 10 -3.95 8.40 20.69
C ARG A 10 -5.34 8.26 20.07
N LEU A 11 -5.68 9.12 19.11
CA LEU A 11 -6.97 9.08 18.41
C LEU A 11 -7.01 7.90 17.43
N LEU A 12 -5.91 7.60 16.73
CA LEU A 12 -5.78 6.40 15.90
C LEU A 12 -5.73 5.11 16.73
N ALA A 13 -4.96 5.07 17.82
CA ALA A 13 -4.90 3.91 18.72
C ALA A 13 -6.24 3.62 19.41
N GLY A 14 -7.00 4.67 19.77
CA GLY A 14 -8.35 4.56 20.32
C GLY A 14 -9.34 3.94 19.33
N LEU A 15 -9.23 4.26 18.03
CA LEU A 15 -10.08 3.68 16.99
C LEU A 15 -9.78 2.18 16.78
N VAL A 16 -8.51 1.77 16.82
CA VAL A 16 -8.08 0.37 16.68
C VAL A 16 -8.45 -0.47 17.91
N MET A 17 -8.33 0.08 19.13
CA MET A 17 -8.72 -0.63 20.36
C MET A 17 -10.23 -0.74 20.56
N ALA A 18 -11.02 0.24 20.09
CA ALA A 18 -12.48 0.15 20.12
C ALA A 18 -13.02 -0.97 19.21
N THR A 19 -12.30 -1.33 18.15
CA THR A 19 -12.64 -2.47 17.28
C THR A 19 -12.10 -3.83 17.76
N ALA A 20 -11.07 -3.84 18.62
CA ALA A 20 -10.45 -5.07 19.14
C ALA A 20 -10.98 -5.50 20.52
N GLY A 21 -11.78 -4.67 21.20
CA GLY A 21 -12.34 -4.94 22.53
C GLY A 21 -13.55 -5.89 22.57
N GLY A 22 -14.02 -6.38 21.42
CA GLY A 22 -15.00 -7.46 21.38
C GLY A 22 -14.33 -8.77 21.78
N GLN A 23 -14.66 -9.31 22.95
CA GLN A 23 -14.24 -10.64 23.38
C GLN A 23 -14.60 -11.67 22.29
N LEU A 24 -13.60 -12.07 21.50
CA LEU A 24 -13.68 -13.25 20.66
C LEU A 24 -13.51 -14.47 21.58
N GLU A 25 -14.62 -14.91 22.18
CA GLU A 25 -14.73 -16.30 22.61
C GLU A 25 -14.73 -17.17 21.35
N ALA A 26 -13.53 -17.53 20.88
CA ALA A 26 -13.36 -18.64 19.97
C ALA A 26 -13.68 -19.93 20.75
N GLN A 27 -14.96 -20.28 20.83
CA GLN A 27 -15.38 -21.63 21.18
C GLN A 27 -14.93 -22.58 20.06
N MET A 28 -13.68 -23.03 20.13
CA MET A 28 -13.31 -24.31 19.54
C MET A 28 -14.08 -25.37 20.31
N MET A 29 -15.19 -25.86 19.74
CA MET A 29 -15.76 -27.14 20.16
C MET A 29 -14.82 -28.26 19.69
N PRO A 30 -14.16 -29.01 20.58
CA PRO A 30 -13.49 -30.24 20.19
C PRO A 30 -14.55 -31.32 20.01
N GLY A 31 -14.62 -31.89 18.81
CA GLY A 31 -15.40 -33.09 18.56
C GLY A 31 -15.00 -34.21 19.52
N SER A 32 -16.01 -34.79 20.16
CA SER A 32 -15.93 -36.03 20.94
C SER A 32 -15.44 -37.20 20.09
N PRO A 33 -14.52 -38.02 20.60
CA PRO A 33 -14.55 -39.44 20.36
C PRO A 33 -14.84 -40.17 21.68
N TYR A 34 -15.93 -40.95 21.67
CA TYR A 34 -16.15 -42.01 22.64
C TYR A 34 -14.95 -42.97 22.64
N SER A 35 -14.30 -43.15 23.79
CA SER A 35 -13.60 -44.39 24.09
C SER A 35 -13.72 -44.71 25.57
N ASN A 36 -14.46 -45.78 25.85
CA ASN A 36 -14.46 -46.46 27.14
C ASN A 36 -13.17 -47.29 27.23
N ALA A 37 -12.28 -46.98 28.16
CA ALA A 37 -11.34 -47.97 28.71
C ALA A 37 -10.82 -47.50 30.07
N MET A 38 -11.24 -48.20 31.13
CA MET A 38 -10.65 -48.14 32.46
C MET A 38 -9.32 -48.92 32.47
N GLY A 39 -8.30 -48.42 33.17
CA GLY A 39 -7.17 -49.25 33.62
C GLY A 39 -5.92 -48.47 34.02
N PRO A 40 -5.15 -48.91 35.05
CA PRO A 40 -4.56 -48.01 36.03
C PRO A 40 -3.05 -47.72 35.88
N GLN A 41 -2.63 -46.82 36.78
CA GLN A 41 -1.38 -46.06 36.87
C GLN A 41 -0.10 -46.86 37.18
N SER A 42 1.03 -46.19 36.84
CA SER A 42 2.36 -46.16 37.51
C SER A 42 3.49 -47.06 36.96
N PRO A 43 4.79 -46.73 37.18
CA PRO A 43 5.48 -45.44 37.02
C PRO A 43 6.86 -45.56 36.32
N MET A 44 7.55 -44.42 36.22
CA MET A 44 8.88 -44.15 35.63
C MET A 44 10.01 -45.14 35.92
N MET A 45 10.96 -45.28 34.97
CA MET A 45 12.41 -45.34 35.25
C MET A 45 13.27 -44.84 34.08
N PHE A 46 14.35 -44.17 34.46
CA PHE A 46 15.40 -43.54 33.65
C PHE A 46 16.53 -44.54 33.32
N ALA A 47 17.23 -44.25 32.22
CA ALA A 47 18.64 -44.50 31.90
C ALA A 47 19.26 -45.90 32.07
N SER A 48 19.80 -46.42 30.97
CA SER A 48 21.24 -46.74 30.88
C SER A 48 21.65 -47.10 29.43
N HIS A 49 22.69 -46.39 28.97
CA HIS A 49 23.65 -46.79 27.94
C HIS A 49 24.30 -48.14 28.33
N PRO A 50 24.87 -48.95 27.41
CA PRO A 50 26.15 -48.57 26.80
C PRO A 50 26.49 -49.17 25.41
N GLN A 51 27.58 -48.62 24.86
CA GLN A 51 28.66 -49.27 24.10
C GLN A 51 28.45 -49.65 22.63
N ASP A 52 28.97 -48.75 21.78
CA ASP A 52 30.09 -48.99 20.85
C ASP A 52 30.47 -50.46 20.59
N GLU A 53 30.35 -50.89 19.34
CA GLU A 53 31.39 -51.71 18.74
C GLU A 53 31.52 -51.44 17.24
N ALA A 54 32.77 -51.27 16.84
CA ALA A 54 33.23 -50.87 15.52
C ALA A 54 33.20 -52.04 14.52
N GLY A 55 33.04 -51.71 13.24
CA GLY A 55 33.20 -52.71 12.17
C GLY A 55 32.87 -52.20 10.78
N ALA A 56 33.75 -51.38 10.20
CA ALA A 56 33.92 -51.30 8.74
C ALA A 56 34.41 -52.69 8.23
N PRO A 57 34.31 -53.09 6.93
CA PRO A 57 34.51 -52.21 5.79
C PRO A 57 33.76 -52.52 4.46
N SER A 58 33.85 -51.52 3.56
CA SER A 58 33.99 -51.58 2.09
C SER A 58 33.36 -52.73 1.27
N GLY A 59 32.53 -52.35 0.30
CA GLY A 59 32.23 -53.18 -0.87
C GLY A 59 31.25 -52.51 -1.83
N ALA A 60 31.76 -51.83 -2.85
CA ALA A 60 31.00 -51.36 -4.01
C ALA A 60 30.75 -52.54 -5.00
N PRO A 61 30.23 -52.32 -6.23
CA PRO A 61 28.82 -52.30 -6.58
C PRO A 61 28.44 -53.37 -7.63
N SER A 62 27.18 -53.80 -7.69
CA SER A 62 26.59 -54.54 -8.82
C SER A 62 25.06 -54.41 -8.76
N ALA A 63 24.38 -53.71 -9.66
CA ALA A 63 24.05 -54.06 -11.04
C ALA A 63 22.93 -55.11 -11.17
N TYR A 64 21.77 -54.64 -11.67
CA TYR A 64 20.65 -55.35 -12.35
C TYR A 64 19.74 -56.28 -11.51
N PRO A 65 18.54 -56.69 -12.00
CA PRO A 65 17.65 -56.15 -13.04
C PRO A 65 16.14 -56.09 -12.64
N MET A 66 15.31 -55.53 -13.51
CA MET A 66 13.85 -55.82 -13.61
C MET A 66 13.62 -57.30 -14.01
N PRO A 67 12.48 -57.91 -13.64
CA PRO A 67 11.44 -58.22 -14.65
C PRO A 67 10.01 -57.91 -14.11
N GLU A 68 9.03 -57.51 -14.94
CA GLU A 68 8.06 -58.39 -15.65
C GLU A 68 7.48 -59.51 -14.76
N ALA A 69 6.22 -59.89 -14.77
CA ALA A 69 4.98 -59.51 -15.44
C ALA A 69 3.86 -60.40 -14.80
N MET A 70 2.62 -60.22 -15.27
CA MET A 70 1.51 -61.19 -15.26
C MET A 70 0.68 -61.36 -13.97
N GLY A 71 -0.63 -61.44 -14.17
CA GLY A 71 -1.55 -62.00 -13.18
C GLY A 71 -2.99 -61.51 -13.29
N GLN A 72 -3.67 -61.82 -14.39
CA GLN A 72 -5.11 -61.67 -14.58
C GLN A 72 -5.79 -62.98 -14.15
N GLU A 73 -6.85 -62.93 -13.34
CA GLU A 73 -7.96 -63.91 -13.16
C GLU A 73 -8.80 -63.41 -11.94
N ALA A 74 -10.06 -63.00 -12.02
CA ALA A 74 -11.31 -63.59 -12.54
C ALA A 74 -11.93 -64.69 -11.66
N MET A 75 -13.06 -64.30 -11.02
CA MET A 75 -14.28 -65.09 -10.72
C MET A 75 -14.41 -65.86 -9.39
N GLY A 76 -15.59 -65.68 -8.76
CA GLY A 76 -16.14 -66.46 -7.65
C GLY A 76 -16.99 -65.57 -6.71
N ALA A 77 -18.26 -65.29 -7.00
CA ALA A 77 -19.46 -66.12 -6.78
C ALA A 77 -20.00 -66.11 -5.33
N GLU A 78 -21.20 -65.55 -5.21
CA GLU A 78 -22.34 -65.89 -4.33
C GLU A 78 -22.20 -65.80 -2.79
N MET A 79 -23.01 -64.90 -2.20
CA MET A 79 -23.78 -65.25 -1.01
C MET A 79 -25.10 -64.47 -0.95
N MET A 80 -26.18 -65.24 -0.76
CA MET A 80 -27.56 -64.80 -0.60
C MET A 80 -27.87 -64.30 0.82
N GLY A 81 -28.88 -63.43 0.95
CA GLY A 81 -29.80 -63.49 2.10
C GLY A 81 -30.45 -62.18 2.53
N TYR A 82 -31.77 -62.08 2.30
CA TYR A 82 -32.84 -61.48 3.13
C TYR A 82 -32.63 -60.08 3.74
N GLY A 83 -33.52 -59.08 3.62
CA GLY A 83 -34.94 -59.00 3.27
C GLY A 83 -35.51 -57.78 4.01
N GLY A 84 -36.56 -57.12 3.50
CA GLY A 84 -37.36 -56.18 4.30
C GLY A 84 -37.80 -54.88 3.62
N GLU A 85 -38.99 -54.95 3.03
CA GLU A 85 -40.07 -53.95 3.10
C GLU A 85 -39.99 -52.65 2.29
N ALA A 86 -40.71 -52.75 1.17
CA ALA A 86 -41.33 -51.73 0.36
C ALA A 86 -42.18 -50.69 1.13
N CYS A 87 -41.99 -49.41 0.76
CA CYS A 87 -43.07 -48.42 0.72
C CYS A 87 -43.18 -47.93 -0.73
N GLY A 88 -44.34 -48.19 -1.33
CA GLY A 88 -44.57 -48.10 -2.78
C GLY A 88 -44.78 -46.69 -3.35
N PRO A 89 -44.96 -46.59 -4.68
CA PRO A 89 -45.17 -45.35 -5.41
C PRO A 89 -46.67 -45.12 -5.65
N GLN A 90 -47.23 -44.02 -5.16
CA GLN A 90 -48.54 -43.53 -5.58
C GLN A 90 -48.72 -42.07 -5.16
N CYS A 91 -48.48 -41.15 -6.10
CA CYS A 91 -49.01 -39.79 -6.04
C CYS A 91 -49.79 -39.58 -7.35
N GLY A 92 -51.11 -39.72 -7.26
CA GLY A 92 -52.03 -39.32 -8.32
C GLY A 92 -52.23 -37.79 -8.34
N PRO A 93 -52.71 -37.23 -9.47
CA PRO A 93 -53.06 -35.83 -9.58
C PRO A 93 -54.51 -35.59 -9.11
N GLU A 94 -54.79 -34.37 -8.67
CA GLU A 94 -56.12 -33.83 -8.30
C GLU A 94 -56.61 -34.10 -6.87
N CYS A 95 -56.45 -33.08 -6.02
CA CYS A 95 -57.29 -32.58 -4.91
C CYS A 95 -56.39 -31.59 -4.13
N GLY A 96 -56.59 -30.28 -4.06
CA GLY A 96 -57.84 -29.57 -3.85
C GLY A 96 -58.02 -29.28 -2.35
N HIS A 97 -58.02 -27.99 -1.99
CA HIS A 97 -58.53 -27.37 -0.77
C HIS A 97 -57.63 -27.12 0.46
N HIS A 98 -57.47 -25.81 0.71
CA HIS A 98 -57.62 -25.08 1.97
C HIS A 98 -57.12 -25.74 3.27
N GLY A 99 -56.01 -25.20 3.75
CA GLY A 99 -55.58 -25.28 5.14
C GLY A 99 -54.72 -24.08 5.50
N CYS A 100 -55.34 -22.92 5.69
CA CYS A 100 -54.71 -21.77 6.36
C CYS A 100 -54.45 -22.12 7.83
N GLY A 101 -53.30 -22.73 8.11
CA GLY A 101 -52.77 -22.83 9.47
C GLY A 101 -52.02 -21.56 9.82
N LEU A 102 -52.59 -20.73 10.70
CA LEU A 102 -52.00 -19.46 11.20
C LEU A 102 -50.71 -19.65 12.02
N PHE A 103 -50.19 -20.88 12.16
CA PHE A 103 -48.88 -21.19 12.76
C PHE A 103 -48.13 -22.30 11.99
N GLY A 104 -48.47 -22.50 10.70
CA GLY A 104 -47.73 -23.41 9.83
C GLY A 104 -46.43 -22.77 9.35
N ARG A 105 -45.29 -23.19 9.92
CA ARG A 105 -43.97 -23.00 9.33
C ARG A 105 -43.95 -23.64 7.94
N GLY A 106 -44.28 -22.86 6.92
CA GLY A 106 -44.08 -23.19 5.52
C GLY A 106 -42.57 -23.30 5.23
N TYR A 107 -42.04 -24.51 5.30
CA TYR A 107 -40.84 -24.90 4.58
C TYR A 107 -41.21 -24.96 3.10
N GLY A 108 -40.94 -23.90 2.34
CA GLY A 108 -41.23 -23.90 0.89
C GLY A 108 -41.16 -22.54 0.19
N GLY A 109 -41.16 -21.43 0.94
CA GLY A 109 -40.73 -20.15 0.40
C GLY A 109 -39.25 -19.97 0.66
N GLU A 110 -38.46 -19.69 -0.38
CA GLU A 110 -37.12 -19.12 -0.27
C GLU A 110 -37.13 -18.14 0.91
N ARG A 111 -36.32 -18.41 1.94
CA ARG A 111 -36.19 -17.47 3.06
C ARG A 111 -35.62 -16.18 2.47
N CYS A 112 -36.51 -15.25 2.13
CA CYS A 112 -36.21 -13.84 2.14
C CYS A 112 -35.65 -13.60 3.54
N ASP A 113 -34.36 -13.27 3.63
CA ASP A 113 -33.90 -12.64 4.84
C ASP A 113 -34.74 -11.38 5.08
N VAL A 114 -35.00 -11.06 6.35
CA VAL A 114 -35.79 -9.88 6.75
C VAL A 114 -35.20 -8.56 6.21
N TYR A 115 -34.00 -8.62 5.62
CA TYR A 115 -33.31 -7.50 4.98
C TYR A 115 -33.51 -7.39 3.45
N GLY A 116 -34.37 -8.22 2.84
CA GLY A 116 -34.74 -8.05 1.42
C GLY A 116 -33.63 -8.33 0.41
N ARG A 117 -32.68 -9.21 0.74
CA ARG A 117 -31.49 -9.53 -0.07
C ARG A 117 -31.66 -10.77 -0.94
N SER A 118 -32.88 -11.29 -1.08
CA SER A 118 -33.17 -12.19 -2.19
C SER A 118 -32.97 -11.40 -3.49
N LEU A 119 -32.21 -11.97 -4.44
CA LEU A 119 -31.97 -11.34 -5.75
C LEU A 119 -33.30 -10.89 -6.41
N THR A 120 -34.41 -11.56 -6.08
CA THR A 120 -35.78 -11.28 -6.52
C THR A 120 -36.32 -9.91 -6.09
N GLY A 121 -35.93 -9.36 -4.93
CA GLY A 121 -36.36 -8.04 -4.45
C GLY A 121 -35.77 -6.87 -5.26
N PHE A 122 -34.45 -6.88 -5.50
CA PHE A 122 -33.79 -5.89 -6.37
C PHE A 122 -34.19 -6.06 -7.85
N ARG A 123 -34.53 -7.28 -8.27
CA ARG A 123 -34.96 -7.62 -9.64
C ARG A 123 -36.30 -7.00 -10.04
N HIS A 124 -37.19 -6.67 -9.10
CA HIS A 124 -38.56 -6.30 -9.45
C HIS A 124 -38.73 -4.84 -9.92
N ASN A 125 -37.79 -3.96 -9.59
CA ASN A 125 -37.92 -2.51 -9.81
C ASN A 125 -37.11 -1.93 -10.98
N MET A 126 -36.26 -2.72 -11.65
CA MET A 126 -35.58 -2.28 -12.87
C MET A 126 -36.20 -2.95 -14.10
N ARG A 127 -37.10 -2.26 -14.82
CA ARG A 127 -37.65 -2.71 -16.11
C ARG A 127 -37.01 -1.91 -17.26
N GLY A 128 -36.52 -2.57 -18.32
CA GLY A 128 -35.94 -1.91 -19.50
C GLY A 128 -34.96 -2.77 -20.30
N TRP A 129 -34.46 -2.27 -21.44
CA TRP A 129 -33.56 -2.93 -22.40
C TRP A 129 -32.28 -3.52 -21.77
N LEU A 130 -31.79 -2.93 -20.68
CA LEU A 130 -30.69 -3.44 -19.83
C LEU A 130 -31.01 -4.81 -19.18
N ALA A 131 -32.26 -5.25 -19.15
CA ALA A 131 -32.66 -6.53 -18.59
C ALA A 131 -32.18 -7.75 -19.40
N SER A 132 -31.97 -7.57 -20.71
CA SER A 132 -31.54 -8.64 -21.62
C SER A 132 -30.02 -8.92 -21.57
N LYS A 133 -29.20 -7.95 -21.15
CA LYS A 133 -27.74 -8.10 -20.99
C LYS A 133 -27.31 -8.52 -19.57
N ARG A 134 -28.27 -8.88 -18.70
CA ARG A 134 -28.07 -9.19 -17.26
C ARG A 134 -27.18 -10.40 -16.99
N GLY A 135 -27.07 -11.34 -17.92
CA GLY A 135 -26.17 -12.48 -17.76
C GLY A 135 -24.70 -12.08 -17.82
N ILE A 136 -24.37 -11.05 -18.62
CA ILE A 136 -22.98 -10.64 -18.89
C ILE A 136 -22.41 -9.78 -17.75
N LEU A 137 -23.25 -9.02 -17.05
CA LEU A 137 -22.85 -8.18 -15.91
C LEU A 137 -23.20 -8.79 -14.55
N ARG A 138 -23.54 -10.08 -14.51
CA ARG A 138 -23.75 -10.77 -13.24
C ARG A 138 -22.39 -11.15 -12.68
N PRO A 139 -22.03 -10.72 -11.47
CA PRO A 139 -20.78 -11.13 -10.85
C PRO A 139 -20.77 -12.65 -10.69
N TYR A 140 -19.61 -13.26 -10.91
CA TYR A 140 -19.44 -14.69 -10.70
C TYR A 140 -19.48 -15.00 -9.19
N GLY A 141 -20.40 -15.85 -8.79
CA GLY A 141 -20.78 -16.04 -7.38
C GLY A 141 -20.72 -17.49 -6.89
N GLU A 142 -20.01 -18.38 -7.60
CA GLU A 142 -19.86 -19.76 -7.15
C GLU A 142 -19.05 -19.77 -5.83
N GLY A 143 -19.70 -20.30 -4.78
CA GLY A 143 -19.25 -20.26 -3.39
C GLY A 143 -20.07 -19.33 -2.47
N GLY A 144 -20.97 -18.51 -3.03
CA GLY A 144 -21.89 -17.69 -2.24
C GLY A 144 -21.27 -16.44 -1.59
N ILE A 145 -22.01 -15.84 -0.65
CA ILE A 145 -21.63 -14.58 0.01
C ILE A 145 -20.42 -14.76 0.94
N ALA A 146 -20.28 -15.95 1.52
CA ALA A 146 -19.22 -16.30 2.47
C ALA A 146 -17.90 -16.70 1.81
N THR A 147 -17.76 -16.60 0.48
CA THR A 147 -16.50 -16.93 -0.20
C THR A 147 -15.37 -16.08 0.35
N GLN A 148 -14.30 -16.70 0.84
CA GLN A 148 -13.12 -15.95 1.27
C GLN A 148 -12.46 -15.29 0.04
N ARG A 149 -12.03 -14.03 0.16
CA ARG A 149 -11.24 -13.38 -0.90
C ARG A 149 -9.84 -14.02 -0.94
N TRP A 150 -9.50 -14.62 -2.07
CA TRP A 150 -8.19 -15.18 -2.38
C TRP A 150 -7.80 -14.87 -3.81
N PHE A 151 -6.53 -14.54 -4.03
CA PHE A 151 -5.89 -14.39 -5.33
C PHE A 151 -4.41 -14.69 -5.19
N ASP A 152 -3.79 -15.18 -6.25
CA ASP A 152 -2.36 -15.53 -6.25
C ASP A 152 -1.52 -14.34 -6.72
N ILE A 153 -2.00 -13.61 -7.73
CA ILE A 153 -1.31 -12.44 -8.31
C ILE A 153 -2.32 -11.33 -8.56
N SER A 154 -1.96 -10.09 -8.30
CA SER A 154 -2.68 -8.91 -8.79
C SER A 154 -1.76 -7.93 -9.48
N ALA A 155 -2.32 -7.22 -10.47
CA ALA A 155 -1.67 -6.12 -11.15
C ALA A 155 -2.63 -4.92 -11.15
N ASP A 156 -2.13 -3.77 -10.75
CA ASP A 156 -2.89 -2.53 -10.55
C ASP A 156 -2.19 -1.38 -11.30
N GLY A 157 -2.95 -0.57 -12.03
CA GLY A 157 -2.55 0.80 -12.38
C GLY A 157 -2.78 1.69 -11.18
N VAL A 158 -1.75 2.42 -10.76
CA VAL A 158 -1.76 3.25 -9.55
C VAL A 158 -1.71 4.71 -9.97
N PHE A 159 -2.73 5.49 -9.62
CA PHE A 159 -2.81 6.90 -9.98
C PHE A 159 -2.80 7.72 -8.70
N LEU A 160 -1.73 8.47 -8.46
CA LEU A 160 -1.52 9.24 -7.23
C LEU A 160 -1.29 10.71 -7.55
N ALA A 161 -1.90 11.59 -6.76
CA ALA A 161 -1.56 12.99 -6.63
C ALA A 161 -0.84 13.20 -5.30
N ARG A 162 0.09 14.15 -5.26
CA ARG A 162 0.90 14.45 -4.08
C ARG A 162 0.55 15.84 -3.59
N THR A 163 0.32 16.02 -2.30
CA THR A 163 0.15 17.35 -1.74
C THR A 163 1.49 18.10 -1.70
N LYS A 164 1.42 19.42 -1.85
CA LYS A 164 2.54 20.31 -1.53
C LYS A 164 2.97 20.07 -0.08
N GLY A 165 4.28 19.98 0.16
CA GLY A 165 4.85 19.81 1.50
C GLY A 165 4.44 20.96 2.44
N SER A 166 4.69 20.79 3.74
CA SER A 166 4.21 21.73 4.76
C SER A 166 4.86 23.11 4.73
N SER A 167 6.05 23.25 4.12
CA SER A 167 6.77 24.52 4.08
C SER A 167 6.34 25.44 2.94
N ASN A 168 6.19 26.73 3.27
CA ASN A 168 6.10 27.81 2.29
C ASN A 168 7.46 28.50 2.16
N PHE A 169 8.46 27.78 1.64
CA PHE A 169 9.77 28.37 1.38
C PHE A 169 9.65 29.43 0.27
N ALA A 170 10.13 30.64 0.54
CA ALA A 170 10.12 31.73 -0.42
C ALA A 170 11.44 31.80 -1.17
N PHE A 171 11.37 31.75 -2.50
CA PHE A 171 12.55 31.77 -3.37
C PHE A 171 12.87 33.16 -3.88
N THR A 172 11.85 33.96 -4.21
CA THR A 172 12.01 35.25 -4.90
C THR A 172 11.17 36.36 -4.27
N SER A 173 11.72 37.57 -4.22
CA SER A 173 10.98 38.81 -3.98
C SER A 173 11.07 39.79 -5.15
N ASP A 174 10.03 40.61 -5.29
CA ASP A 174 10.01 41.74 -6.24
C ASP A 174 10.52 43.01 -5.56
N GLY A 175 11.77 43.39 -5.86
CA GLY A 175 12.51 44.43 -5.14
C GLY A 175 13.20 43.93 -3.88
N ILE A 176 14.09 44.77 -3.33
CA ILE A 176 14.85 44.48 -2.11
C ILE A 176 13.87 44.33 -0.95
N ASN A 177 13.83 43.13 -0.35
CA ASN A 177 12.88 42.73 0.67
C ASN A 177 11.41 43.09 0.35
N GLY A 178 11.06 43.07 -0.94
CA GLY A 178 9.70 43.31 -1.39
C GLY A 178 8.79 42.09 -1.21
N PRO A 179 7.57 42.14 -1.78
CA PRO A 179 6.63 41.02 -1.74
C PRO A 179 7.27 39.74 -2.31
N ARG A 180 7.00 38.58 -1.69
CA ARG A 180 7.42 37.29 -2.21
C ARG A 180 6.58 36.94 -3.43
N VAL A 181 7.24 36.65 -4.54
CA VAL A 181 6.60 36.42 -5.85
C VAL A 181 6.86 35.03 -6.41
N LEU A 182 7.83 34.29 -5.86
CA LEU A 182 8.03 32.88 -6.14
C LEU A 182 8.24 32.15 -4.82
N THR A 183 7.43 31.13 -4.60
CA THR A 183 7.36 30.35 -3.36
C THR A 183 7.15 28.87 -3.72
N ALA A 184 7.49 27.97 -2.82
CA ALA A 184 7.36 26.52 -3.03
C ALA A 184 5.92 26.08 -3.35
N ASP A 185 4.93 26.81 -2.84
CA ASP A 185 3.51 26.55 -3.07
C ASP A 185 3.03 26.81 -4.52
N MET A 186 3.81 27.57 -5.30
CA MET A 186 3.51 27.85 -6.71
C MET A 186 3.78 26.65 -7.62
N VAL A 187 4.52 25.65 -7.13
CA VAL A 187 4.77 24.41 -7.86
C VAL A 187 3.60 23.45 -7.62
N ASP A 188 2.85 23.13 -8.67
CA ASP A 188 1.59 22.40 -8.55
C ASP A 188 1.74 20.88 -8.61
N MET A 189 2.22 20.29 -7.50
CA MET A 189 2.42 18.84 -7.35
C MET A 189 1.12 18.00 -7.30
N ASP A 190 -0.04 18.65 -7.31
CA ASP A 190 -1.34 18.01 -7.14
C ASP A 190 -1.81 17.25 -8.42
N SER A 191 -0.97 17.18 -9.45
CA SER A 191 -1.24 16.43 -10.68
C SER A 191 -1.25 14.91 -10.43
N LEU A 192 -2.19 14.22 -11.09
CA LEU A 192 -2.37 12.79 -10.95
C LEU A 192 -1.37 12.05 -11.84
N GLN A 193 -0.43 11.34 -11.22
CA GLN A 193 0.61 10.59 -11.91
C GLN A 193 0.33 9.10 -11.91
N ALA A 194 0.50 8.48 -13.07
CA ALA A 194 0.31 7.05 -13.25
C ALA A 194 1.56 6.27 -12.83
N GLY A 195 1.34 5.08 -12.30
CA GLY A 195 2.36 4.13 -11.84
C GLY A 195 1.83 2.71 -11.94
N LEU A 196 2.65 1.77 -11.49
CA LEU A 196 2.35 0.34 -11.53
C LEU A 196 2.37 -0.24 -10.13
N GLY A 197 1.41 -1.12 -9.83
CA GLY A 197 1.37 -1.96 -8.65
C GLY A 197 1.29 -3.44 -9.02
N VAL A 198 2.04 -4.28 -8.32
CA VAL A 198 1.97 -5.74 -8.43
C VAL A 198 1.98 -6.33 -7.03
N GLN A 199 1.15 -7.35 -6.80
CA GLN A 199 1.12 -8.11 -5.56
C GLN A 199 1.10 -9.60 -5.86
N ALA A 200 1.84 -10.38 -5.08
CA ALA A 200 1.78 -11.84 -5.08
C ALA A 200 1.44 -12.34 -3.68
N ASN A 201 0.60 -13.37 -3.60
CA ASN A 201 0.25 -14.02 -2.35
C ASN A 201 0.64 -15.49 -2.39
N ILE A 202 1.20 -15.97 -1.28
CA ILE A 202 1.61 -17.36 -1.11
C ILE A 202 0.90 -17.89 0.13
N GLN A 203 0.10 -18.94 -0.03
CA GLN A 203 -0.59 -19.55 1.10
C GLN A 203 0.41 -20.29 1.99
N THR A 204 0.46 -19.92 3.27
CA THR A 204 1.35 -20.55 4.28
C THR A 204 0.58 -21.42 5.25
N GLY A 205 -0.75 -21.30 5.30
CA GLY A 205 -1.61 -22.14 6.14
C GLY A 205 -3.10 -21.82 5.96
N ALA A 206 -3.94 -22.48 6.74
CA ALA A 206 -5.38 -22.24 6.74
C ALA A 206 -5.67 -20.80 7.20
N GLY A 207 -6.09 -19.93 6.28
CA GLY A 207 -6.35 -18.51 6.57
C GLY A 207 -5.11 -17.63 6.73
N SER A 208 -3.92 -18.13 6.37
CA SER A 208 -2.67 -17.35 6.47
C SER A 208 -1.90 -17.35 5.16
N ASN A 209 -1.32 -16.20 4.83
CA ASN A 209 -0.49 -16.02 3.64
C ASN A 209 0.67 -15.05 3.88
N LEU A 210 1.70 -15.24 3.07
CA LEU A 210 2.75 -14.28 2.83
C LEU A 210 2.37 -13.46 1.60
N GLU A 211 2.47 -12.14 1.67
CA GLU A 211 2.18 -11.21 0.59
C GLU A 211 3.44 -10.42 0.27
N VAL A 212 3.79 -10.35 -1.01
CA VAL A 212 4.85 -9.48 -1.53
C VAL A 212 4.17 -8.46 -2.43
N LEU A 213 4.41 -7.18 -2.18
CA LEU A 213 3.81 -6.09 -2.93
C LEU A 213 4.89 -5.11 -3.38
N TYR A 214 4.76 -4.61 -4.60
CA TYR A 214 5.52 -3.48 -5.09
C TYR A 214 4.55 -2.49 -5.73
N PHE A 215 4.70 -1.20 -5.46
CA PHE A 215 4.14 -0.17 -6.32
C PHE A 215 5.11 1.01 -6.47
N GLY A 216 5.03 1.71 -7.59
CA GLY A 216 5.85 2.89 -7.83
C GLY A 216 5.78 3.32 -9.29
N LEU A 217 6.87 3.94 -9.78
CA LEU A 217 6.94 4.59 -11.10
C LEU A 217 6.04 5.83 -11.21
N ASN A 218 5.62 6.39 -10.08
CA ASN A 218 4.95 7.68 -10.04
C ASN A 218 6.03 8.76 -10.02
N ASP A 219 5.99 9.64 -11.02
CA ASP A 219 6.95 10.72 -11.25
C ASP A 219 6.18 12.03 -11.44
N TRP A 220 6.50 13.03 -10.63
CA TRP A 220 5.97 14.40 -10.74
C TRP A 220 7.10 15.31 -11.21
N ASP A 221 6.86 16.11 -12.25
CA ASP A 221 7.81 17.08 -12.79
C ASP A 221 7.05 18.39 -13.08
N GLU A 222 7.20 19.37 -12.19
CA GLU A 222 6.51 20.66 -12.32
C GLU A 222 7.48 21.82 -12.14
N SER A 223 7.08 22.99 -12.64
CA SER A 223 7.88 24.19 -12.53
C SER A 223 7.02 25.43 -12.31
N ALA A 224 7.60 26.42 -11.64
CA ALA A 224 7.01 27.75 -11.49
C ALA A 224 8.06 28.81 -11.84
N GLN A 225 7.63 29.89 -12.48
CA GLN A 225 8.52 30.93 -12.98
C GLN A 225 7.91 32.32 -12.80
N VAL A 226 8.75 33.27 -12.46
CA VAL A 226 8.44 34.70 -12.49
C VAL A 226 9.33 35.43 -13.49
N THR A 227 8.76 36.42 -14.17
CA THR A 227 9.46 37.22 -15.18
C THR A 227 9.19 38.71 -14.99
N SER A 228 10.21 39.56 -15.16
CA SER A 228 10.08 41.02 -15.15
C SER A 228 10.83 41.67 -16.30
N ASN A 229 10.31 42.82 -16.76
CA ASN A 229 10.93 43.65 -17.78
C ASN A 229 12.14 44.44 -17.24
N SER A 230 12.33 44.44 -15.92
CA SER A 230 13.45 45.09 -15.22
C SER A 230 14.17 44.07 -14.33
N PRO A 231 15.49 44.22 -14.10
CA PRO A 231 16.28 43.35 -13.22
C PRO A 231 15.97 43.63 -11.74
N GLN A 232 14.80 43.20 -11.26
CA GLN A 232 14.28 43.57 -9.93
C GLN A 232 13.98 42.38 -9.01
N PHE A 233 14.23 41.14 -9.46
CA PHE A 233 14.03 39.98 -8.60
C PHE A 233 15.25 39.69 -7.73
N PHE A 234 14.98 39.47 -6.45
CA PHE A 234 15.97 39.09 -5.44
C PHE A 234 15.63 37.71 -4.88
N SER A 235 16.65 36.88 -4.77
CA SER A 235 16.63 35.50 -4.30
C SER A 235 16.73 35.39 -2.77
N PHE A 236 16.35 34.23 -2.25
CA PHE A 236 16.51 33.86 -0.85
C PHE A 236 17.97 33.83 -0.36
N ILE A 237 18.94 33.70 -1.27
CA ILE A 237 20.37 33.52 -0.96
C ILE A 237 21.00 34.80 -0.42
N SER A 238 20.56 35.96 -0.89
CA SER A 238 21.02 37.26 -0.39
C SER A 238 20.13 37.83 0.71
N ASP A 239 19.29 37.00 1.31
CA ASP A 239 18.18 37.45 2.14
C ASP A 239 17.36 38.54 1.41
N PHE A 240 17.01 38.25 0.15
CA PHE A 240 16.19 39.12 -0.69
C PHE A 240 16.81 40.52 -0.91
N GLY A 241 18.13 40.56 -1.14
CA GLY A 241 18.89 41.77 -1.44
C GLY A 241 19.37 42.55 -0.23
N GLN A 242 19.25 42.01 0.98
CA GLN A 242 19.74 42.62 2.20
C GLN A 242 21.24 42.37 2.42
N LEU A 243 21.73 41.17 2.05
CA LEU A 243 23.07 40.69 2.38
C LEU A 243 23.73 40.01 1.18
N PRO A 244 24.69 40.67 0.49
CA PRO A 244 25.11 42.08 0.67
C PRO A 244 23.98 43.05 0.28
N PRO A 245 24.06 44.33 0.67
CA PRO A 245 23.11 45.33 0.21
C PRO A 245 23.06 45.34 -1.33
N ASN A 246 21.85 45.26 -1.90
CA ASN A 246 21.59 45.13 -3.34
C ASN A 246 21.85 43.73 -3.92
N GLY A 247 22.08 42.72 -3.07
CA GLY A 247 22.16 41.32 -3.44
C GLY A 247 23.45 40.92 -4.17
N PHE A 248 23.56 39.62 -4.43
CA PHE A 248 24.58 39.01 -5.27
C PHE A 248 24.29 39.28 -6.75
N ASP A 249 25.35 39.30 -7.54
CA ASP A 249 25.25 39.64 -8.95
C ASP A 249 24.60 38.52 -9.81
N ASP A 250 24.78 37.27 -9.39
CA ASP A 250 24.33 36.08 -10.12
C ASP A 250 22.87 35.71 -9.82
N SER A 251 22.49 35.68 -8.54
CA SER A 251 21.17 35.21 -8.08
C SER A 251 20.13 36.33 -7.97
N ASP A 252 20.57 37.59 -7.82
CA ASP A 252 19.71 38.76 -7.65
C ASP A 252 19.78 39.72 -8.83
N ARG A 253 18.91 40.74 -8.81
CA ARG A 253 18.71 41.66 -9.95
C ARG A 253 18.50 40.86 -11.25
N SER A 254 17.76 39.76 -11.11
CA SER A 254 17.45 38.86 -12.20
C SER A 254 16.14 39.29 -12.86
N ARG A 255 15.99 38.94 -14.14
CA ARG A 255 14.77 39.18 -14.92
C ARG A 255 13.85 37.97 -14.86
N VAL A 256 14.42 36.79 -14.66
CA VAL A 256 13.71 35.53 -14.57
C VAL A 256 14.25 34.76 -13.37
N GLN A 257 13.35 34.27 -12.53
CA GLN A 257 13.64 33.24 -11.55
C GLN A 257 12.64 32.10 -11.72
N ARG A 258 13.13 30.87 -11.63
CA ARG A 258 12.37 29.65 -11.85
C ARG A 258 12.72 28.63 -10.79
N ILE A 259 11.73 27.86 -10.39
CA ILE A 259 11.91 26.63 -9.63
C ILE A 259 11.39 25.46 -10.47
N ASP A 260 12.21 24.42 -10.57
CA ASP A 260 11.86 23.12 -11.10
C ASP A 260 11.87 22.13 -9.95
N TYR A 261 10.87 21.26 -9.89
CA TYR A 261 10.78 20.27 -8.83
C TYR A 261 10.32 18.93 -9.38
N LYS A 262 11.09 17.90 -9.05
CA LYS A 262 10.81 16.52 -9.41
C LYS A 262 10.66 15.66 -8.16
N SER A 263 9.76 14.69 -8.20
CA SER A 263 9.56 13.73 -7.13
C SER A 263 9.25 12.35 -7.71
N GLU A 264 9.94 11.32 -7.23
CA GLU A 264 9.71 9.93 -7.59
C GLU A 264 9.38 9.10 -6.35
N LEU A 265 8.42 8.17 -6.48
CA LEU A 265 7.97 7.30 -5.39
C LEU A 265 8.08 5.82 -5.75
N HIS A 266 8.74 5.05 -4.87
CA HIS A 266 8.80 3.60 -4.93
C HIS A 266 8.48 2.96 -3.58
N ASN A 267 7.76 1.82 -3.61
CA ASN A 267 7.32 1.11 -2.43
C ASN A 267 7.44 -0.41 -2.62
N GLY A 268 8.06 -1.08 -1.67
CA GLY A 268 8.12 -2.54 -1.57
C GLY A 268 7.68 -3.02 -0.19
N GLU A 269 6.84 -4.05 -0.13
CA GLU A 269 6.31 -4.62 1.11
C GLU A 269 6.41 -6.14 1.13
N ILE A 270 6.69 -6.70 2.30
CA ILE A 270 6.52 -8.11 2.61
C ILE A 270 5.65 -8.20 3.85
N ASN A 271 4.47 -8.81 3.73
CA ASN A 271 3.48 -8.88 4.78
C ASN A 271 3.10 -10.32 5.10
N PHE A 272 2.99 -10.67 6.37
CA PHE A 272 2.25 -11.84 6.81
C PHE A 272 0.82 -11.41 7.13
N ARG A 273 -0.18 -12.08 6.55
CA ARG A 273 -1.59 -11.76 6.77
C ARG A 273 -2.33 -12.97 7.32
N ARG A 274 -3.18 -12.71 8.31
CA ARG A 274 -4.10 -13.67 8.95
C ARG A 274 -5.53 -13.22 8.71
N ARG A 275 -6.29 -14.02 7.97
CA ARG A 275 -7.69 -13.76 7.65
C ARG A 275 -8.62 -14.41 8.66
N TRP A 276 -9.78 -13.80 8.82
CA TRP A 276 -10.94 -14.34 9.53
C TRP A 276 -12.21 -14.05 8.71
N SER A 277 -13.23 -14.87 8.92
CA SER A 277 -14.55 -14.69 8.35
C SER A 277 -15.55 -14.96 9.44
N GLU A 278 -16.62 -14.16 9.49
CA GLU A 278 -17.73 -14.49 10.36
C GLU A 278 -18.50 -15.72 9.83
N PRO A 279 -19.30 -16.41 10.67
CA PRO A 279 -20.08 -17.58 10.28
C PRO A 279 -21.10 -17.32 9.18
N GLU A 280 -21.76 -16.16 9.20
CA GLU A 280 -22.78 -15.74 8.23
C GLU A 280 -22.17 -15.27 6.91
N GLY A 281 -20.87 -14.93 6.93
CA GLY A 281 -20.11 -14.53 5.76
C GLY A 281 -20.48 -13.17 5.18
N PHE A 282 -21.11 -12.25 5.92
CA PHE A 282 -21.23 -10.85 5.49
C PHE A 282 -19.94 -10.09 5.74
N TRP A 283 -19.27 -10.37 6.86
CA TRP A 283 -18.02 -9.74 7.24
C TRP A 283 -16.83 -10.68 7.09
N GLN A 284 -15.79 -10.17 6.43
CA GLN A 284 -14.48 -10.78 6.36
C GLN A 284 -13.44 -9.74 6.76
N GLY A 285 -12.36 -10.18 7.37
CA GLY A 285 -11.30 -9.26 7.70
C GLY A 285 -9.96 -9.96 7.80
N SER A 286 -8.94 -9.16 8.04
CA SER A 286 -7.61 -9.69 8.27
C SER A 286 -6.79 -8.74 9.12
N PHE A 287 -5.81 -9.34 9.79
CA PHE A 287 -4.70 -8.62 10.41
C PHE A 287 -3.46 -8.89 9.56
N LEU A 288 -2.63 -7.87 9.39
CA LEU A 288 -1.36 -7.99 8.69
C LEU A 288 -0.24 -7.34 9.51
N GLY A 289 0.95 -7.92 9.39
CA GLY A 289 2.18 -7.36 9.91
C GLY A 289 3.33 -7.67 8.97
N GLY A 290 4.25 -6.73 8.78
CA GLY A 290 5.26 -6.87 7.76
C GLY A 290 6.38 -5.86 7.84
N VAL A 291 7.28 -5.95 6.84
CA VAL A 291 8.36 -5.00 6.60
C VAL A 291 8.04 -4.24 5.33
N ARG A 292 8.31 -2.94 5.33
CA ARG A 292 8.11 -2.05 4.20
C ARG A 292 9.36 -1.22 3.95
N TYR A 293 9.70 -1.11 2.68
CA TYR A 293 10.71 -0.23 2.12
C TYR A 293 10.01 0.83 1.25
N MET A 294 10.28 2.10 1.48
CA MET A 294 9.77 3.18 0.66
C MET A 294 10.92 4.13 0.31
N ASP A 295 11.05 4.47 -0.97
CA ASP A 295 12.05 5.39 -1.49
C ASP A 295 11.32 6.59 -2.04
N ILE A 296 11.71 7.78 -1.58
CA ILE A 296 11.23 9.07 -2.09
C ILE A 296 12.47 9.81 -2.57
N ASP A 297 12.57 10.00 -3.87
CA ASP A 297 13.65 10.79 -4.50
C ASP A 297 13.06 12.13 -4.92
N GLU A 298 13.69 13.23 -4.52
CA GLU A 298 13.27 14.57 -4.88
C GLU A 298 14.44 15.41 -5.39
N ASN A 299 14.18 16.21 -6.40
CA ASN A 299 15.12 17.16 -6.96
C ASN A 299 14.46 18.52 -7.11
N GLY A 300 14.95 19.51 -6.36
CA GLY A 300 14.56 20.91 -6.51
C GLY A 300 15.68 21.70 -7.16
N VAL A 301 15.41 22.39 -8.26
CA VAL A 301 16.35 23.29 -8.91
C VAL A 301 15.79 24.70 -8.91
N PHE A 302 16.47 25.61 -8.24
CA PHE A 302 16.24 27.04 -8.36
C PHE A 302 17.21 27.60 -9.39
N SER A 303 16.69 28.31 -10.39
CA SER A 303 17.49 29.01 -11.40
C SER A 303 17.13 30.48 -11.49
N ALA A 304 18.14 31.33 -11.67
CA ALA A 304 17.97 32.75 -11.91
C ALA A 304 18.76 33.15 -13.17
N SER A 305 18.19 34.05 -13.98
CA SER A 305 18.89 34.66 -15.11
C SER A 305 18.67 36.16 -15.18
N GLY A 306 19.76 36.88 -15.42
CA GLY A 306 19.85 38.34 -15.34
C GLY A 306 20.25 39.01 -16.65
N GLU A 307 20.68 40.27 -16.55
CA GLU A 307 21.17 41.04 -17.69
C GLU A 307 22.53 40.55 -18.21
N ASN A 308 22.84 40.91 -19.45
CA ASN A 308 24.15 40.68 -20.06
C ASN A 308 25.16 41.71 -19.55
N ASP A 309 25.59 41.60 -18.30
CA ASP A 309 26.60 42.49 -17.72
C ASP A 309 27.57 41.69 -16.83
N ASN A 310 28.31 40.76 -17.41
CA ASN A 310 29.07 39.80 -16.63
C ASN A 310 30.36 40.34 -15.97
N GLY A 311 30.69 41.63 -16.03
CA GLY A 311 31.89 42.23 -15.41
C GLY A 311 33.27 41.68 -15.86
N ILE A 312 33.31 40.54 -16.57
CA ILE A 312 34.48 39.78 -17.01
C ILE A 312 34.22 39.40 -18.48
N ASP A 313 34.70 40.20 -19.44
CA ASP A 313 34.95 39.96 -20.89
C ASP A 313 34.11 38.93 -21.70
N ARG A 314 32.97 38.47 -21.20
CA ARG A 314 32.10 37.44 -21.76
C ARG A 314 30.67 37.94 -21.65
N ASN A 315 30.24 38.54 -22.75
CA ASN A 315 28.98 39.25 -22.97
C ASN A 315 27.76 38.30 -23.02
N GLY A 316 27.59 37.46 -21.99
CA GLY A 316 26.47 36.53 -21.83
C GLY A 316 25.57 36.89 -20.64
N PRO A 317 24.34 36.35 -20.58
CA PRO A 317 23.43 36.61 -19.47
C PRO A 317 24.01 36.03 -18.17
N ARG A 318 23.88 36.78 -17.07
CA ARG A 318 24.18 36.24 -15.75
C ARG A 318 23.25 35.07 -15.46
N PHE A 319 23.79 34.01 -14.85
CA PHE A 319 23.02 32.85 -14.47
C PHE A 319 23.44 32.39 -13.08
N PHE A 320 22.49 31.79 -12.39
CA PHE A 320 22.68 31.12 -11.12
C PHE A 320 21.78 29.90 -11.09
N GLU A 321 22.30 28.79 -10.61
CA GLU A 321 21.58 27.54 -10.46
C GLU A 321 21.93 26.94 -9.09
N TYR A 322 20.90 26.55 -8.35
CA TYR A 322 21.00 25.87 -7.07
C TYR A 322 20.11 24.64 -7.16
N SER A 323 20.73 23.47 -7.25
CA SER A 323 20.07 22.16 -7.18
C SER A 323 20.21 21.56 -5.78
N VAL A 324 19.10 21.05 -5.26
CA VAL A 324 19.01 20.23 -4.04
C VAL A 324 18.39 18.91 -4.44
N ASN A 325 19.16 17.83 -4.31
CA ASN A 325 18.65 16.46 -4.43
C ASN A 325 18.53 15.86 -3.04
N THR A 326 17.36 15.37 -2.68
CA THR A 326 17.09 14.71 -1.40
C THR A 326 16.50 13.33 -1.65
N ARG A 327 17.17 12.30 -1.15
CA ARG A 327 16.68 10.93 -1.20
C ARG A 327 16.37 10.43 0.20
N ASN A 328 15.15 9.96 0.40
CA ASN A 328 14.67 9.36 1.63
C ASN A 328 14.45 7.87 1.43
N ALA A 329 15.27 7.05 2.07
CA ALA A 329 15.11 5.59 2.06
C ALA A 329 14.54 5.12 3.41
N LEU A 330 13.23 4.89 3.45
CA LEU A 330 12.48 4.51 4.65
C LEU A 330 12.40 2.99 4.75
N VAL A 331 12.92 2.43 5.84
CA VAL A 331 12.84 0.98 6.13
C VAL A 331 12.24 0.76 7.51
N GLY A 332 11.18 -0.04 7.59
CA GLY A 332 10.46 -0.18 8.86
C GLY A 332 9.49 -1.34 8.93
N PHE A 333 8.87 -1.45 10.10
CA PHE A 333 7.83 -2.42 10.38
C PHE A 333 6.46 -1.74 10.29
N GLN A 334 5.50 -2.46 9.74
CA GLN A 334 4.12 -2.02 9.65
C GLN A 334 3.15 -3.06 10.21
N LEU A 335 2.05 -2.55 10.76
CA LEU A 335 0.91 -3.32 11.20
C LEU A 335 -0.34 -2.75 10.56
N GLY A 336 -1.32 -3.60 10.32
CA GLY A 336 -2.57 -3.16 9.73
C GLY A 336 -3.64 -4.23 9.77
N GLY A 337 -4.74 -3.90 9.11
CA GLY A 337 -5.82 -4.83 8.89
C GLY A 337 -6.79 -4.33 7.85
N ASP A 338 -7.66 -5.23 7.42
CA ASP A 338 -8.77 -4.91 6.54
C ASP A 338 -10.10 -5.43 7.08
N LEU A 339 -11.16 -4.79 6.62
CA LEU A 339 -12.55 -5.19 6.86
C LEU A 339 -13.31 -5.09 5.55
N TRP A 340 -14.02 -6.17 5.24
CA TRP A 340 -14.76 -6.37 4.00
C TRP A 340 -16.21 -6.70 4.32
N TYR A 341 -17.11 -6.04 3.61
CA TYR A 341 -18.52 -6.34 3.56
C TYR A 341 -18.88 -6.99 2.21
N ASN A 342 -19.38 -8.22 2.29
CA ASN A 342 -19.82 -8.99 1.14
C ASN A 342 -21.25 -8.55 0.75
N LEU A 343 -21.37 -7.67 -0.24
CA LEU A 343 -22.67 -7.13 -0.68
C LEU A 343 -23.54 -8.22 -1.30
N MET A 344 -22.93 -9.01 -2.18
CA MET A 344 -23.54 -10.15 -2.86
C MET A 344 -22.44 -11.09 -3.35
N PRO A 345 -22.77 -12.34 -3.72
CA PRO A 345 -21.77 -13.26 -4.28
C PRO A 345 -21.02 -12.62 -5.45
N GLY A 346 -19.70 -12.48 -5.31
CA GLY A 346 -18.82 -11.88 -6.30
C GLY A 346 -18.69 -10.34 -6.25
N VAL A 347 -19.32 -9.64 -5.30
CA VAL A 347 -19.08 -8.20 -5.08
C VAL A 347 -18.83 -7.89 -3.61
N LYS A 348 -17.71 -7.23 -3.35
CA LYS A 348 -17.26 -6.89 -2.00
C LYS A 348 -16.80 -5.45 -1.94
N VAL A 349 -17.08 -4.78 -0.82
CA VAL A 349 -16.53 -3.46 -0.50
C VAL A 349 -15.80 -3.56 0.81
N GLY A 350 -14.65 -2.91 0.93
CA GLY A 350 -13.88 -2.95 2.16
C GLY A 350 -12.96 -1.77 2.33
N GLY A 351 -12.31 -1.73 3.48
CA GLY A 351 -11.25 -0.78 3.78
C GLY A 351 -10.05 -1.48 4.38
N GLU A 352 -8.86 -0.97 4.09
CA GLU A 352 -7.59 -1.41 4.68
C GLU A 352 -6.90 -0.21 5.33
N LEU A 353 -6.41 -0.40 6.55
CA LEU A 353 -5.61 0.57 7.29
C LEU A 353 -4.27 -0.07 7.66
N LYS A 354 -3.17 0.59 7.34
CA LYS A 354 -1.80 0.23 7.70
C LYS A 354 -1.12 1.41 8.36
N SER A 355 -0.29 1.16 9.36
CA SER A 355 0.56 2.17 9.99
C SER A 355 1.86 1.53 10.45
N GLY A 356 2.96 2.29 10.42
CA GLY A 356 4.28 1.79 10.77
C GLY A 356 5.25 2.87 11.19
N ILE A 357 6.36 2.42 11.77
CA ILE A 357 7.50 3.24 12.20
C ILE A 357 8.69 2.80 11.35
N PHE A 358 9.40 3.77 10.81
CA PHE A 358 10.44 3.60 9.81
C PHE A 358 11.69 4.35 10.24
N ASN A 359 12.85 3.76 9.96
CA ASN A 359 14.10 4.51 9.95
C ASN A 359 14.24 5.13 8.55
N ASN A 360 14.27 6.45 8.47
CA ASN A 360 14.49 7.20 7.25
C ASN A 360 15.99 7.53 7.11
N SER A 361 16.66 6.91 6.14
CA SER A 361 18.03 7.30 5.79
C SER A 361 17.99 8.35 4.69
N THR A 362 18.31 9.58 5.07
CA THR A 362 18.25 10.74 4.18
C THR A 362 19.64 11.07 3.65
N ASN A 363 19.75 11.22 2.34
CA ASN A 363 20.94 11.79 1.69
C ASN A 363 20.55 13.07 0.96
N GLN A 364 21.30 14.14 1.20
CA GLN A 364 21.16 15.40 0.49
C GLN A 364 22.42 15.71 -0.29
N ASP A 365 22.26 16.05 -1.57
CA ASP A 365 23.32 16.54 -2.45
C ASP A 365 22.91 17.91 -2.97
N THR A 366 23.69 18.93 -2.64
CA THR A 366 23.45 20.30 -3.05
C THR A 366 24.53 20.75 -4.00
N THR A 367 24.13 21.24 -5.17
CA THR A 367 25.01 21.73 -6.21
C THR A 367 24.66 23.17 -6.53
N ILE A 368 25.66 24.06 -6.48
CA ILE A 368 25.52 25.48 -6.75
C ILE A 368 26.47 25.87 -7.88
N LEU A 369 25.91 26.47 -8.91
CA LEU A 369 26.60 26.96 -10.10
C LEU A 369 26.22 28.43 -10.31
N GLY A 370 27.20 29.25 -10.64
CA GLY A 370 26.98 30.67 -10.89
C GLY A 370 28.10 31.23 -11.73
N ASN A 371 27.85 32.38 -12.35
CA ASN A 371 28.84 33.02 -13.21
C ASN A 371 30.07 33.52 -12.42
N SER A 372 29.83 34.05 -11.23
CA SER A 372 30.86 34.56 -10.33
C SER A 372 31.58 33.46 -9.55
N ILE A 373 31.15 32.20 -9.66
CA ILE A 373 31.77 31.04 -9.01
C ILE A 373 32.75 30.37 -9.99
N SER A 374 34.01 30.23 -9.59
CA SER A 374 34.98 29.46 -10.38
C SER A 374 34.74 27.95 -10.21
N GLY A 375 33.77 27.42 -10.95
CA GLY A 375 33.40 26.00 -10.94
C GLY A 375 32.11 25.69 -10.18
N GLU A 376 31.98 24.43 -9.79
CA GLU A 376 30.81 23.89 -9.08
C GLU A 376 31.09 23.84 -7.59
N PHE A 377 30.18 24.39 -6.79
CA PHE A 377 30.19 24.19 -5.35
C PHE A 377 29.23 23.07 -4.99
N ARG A 378 29.75 22.01 -4.38
CA ARG A 378 28.97 20.82 -4.02
C ARG A 378 29.07 20.51 -2.55
N GLU A 379 27.93 20.28 -1.92
CA GLU A 379 27.80 19.88 -0.53
C GLU A 379 27.04 18.57 -0.43
N PHE A 380 27.47 17.73 0.51
CA PHE A 380 26.81 16.47 0.81
C PHE A 380 26.50 16.42 2.30
N ALA A 381 25.28 16.05 2.63
CA ALA A 381 24.87 15.72 3.99
C ALA A 381 24.15 14.38 4.00
N ARG A 382 24.31 13.67 5.11
CA ARG A 382 23.58 12.44 5.38
C ARG A 382 23.15 12.44 6.84
N ASP A 383 21.92 12.04 7.07
CA ASP A 383 21.37 11.91 8.40
C ASP A 383 20.28 10.84 8.42
N ASP A 384 20.06 10.23 9.59
CA ASP A 384 19.06 9.18 9.78
C ASP A 384 18.08 9.64 10.88
N ASP A 385 16.76 9.58 10.62
CA ASP A 385 15.73 9.97 11.59
C ASP A 385 14.52 9.02 11.54
N ASP A 386 13.66 9.08 12.57
CA ASP A 386 12.44 8.28 12.65
C ASP A 386 11.31 8.89 11.80
N ALA A 387 10.75 8.09 10.90
CA ALA A 387 9.60 8.44 10.07
C ALA A 387 8.38 7.57 10.36
N TYR A 388 7.20 8.10 10.05
CA TYR A 388 5.92 7.42 10.27
C TYR A 388 5.13 7.39 8.97
N ILE A 389 4.67 6.21 8.57
CA ILE A 389 3.80 6.05 7.40
C ILE A 389 2.45 5.52 7.88
N THR A 390 1.37 6.18 7.45
CA THR A 390 0.00 5.70 7.63
C THR A 390 -0.70 5.65 6.29
N GLN A 391 -1.29 4.51 5.97
CA GLN A 391 -1.98 4.27 4.71
C GLN A 391 -3.40 3.81 4.97
N PHE A 392 -4.36 4.48 4.35
CA PHE A 392 -5.76 4.09 4.32
C PHE A 392 -6.18 3.82 2.88
N SER A 393 -6.92 2.76 2.64
CA SER A 393 -7.51 2.49 1.34
C SER A 393 -8.94 2.00 1.45
N THR A 394 -9.80 2.44 0.54
CA THR A 394 -11.17 1.93 0.36
C THR A 394 -11.23 1.20 -0.96
N GLN A 395 -11.78 -0.01 -0.98
CA GLN A 395 -11.65 -0.94 -2.09
C GLN A 395 -13.02 -1.50 -2.51
N LEU A 396 -13.22 -1.62 -3.81
CA LEU A 396 -14.32 -2.35 -4.45
C LEU A 396 -13.74 -3.51 -5.25
N TRP A 397 -14.33 -4.68 -5.06
CA TRP A 397 -13.93 -5.91 -5.72
C TRP A 397 -15.13 -6.53 -6.44
N TYR A 398 -14.93 -6.87 -7.70
CA TYR A 398 -15.96 -7.41 -8.59
C TYR A 398 -15.44 -8.63 -9.34
N ARG A 399 -15.99 -9.82 -9.07
CA ARG A 399 -15.55 -11.08 -9.67
C ARG A 399 -16.16 -11.28 -11.05
N LEU A 400 -15.31 -11.38 -12.07
CA LEU A 400 -15.72 -11.60 -13.47
C LEU A 400 -15.96 -13.08 -13.75
N ASN A 401 -15.06 -13.96 -13.29
CA ASN A 401 -15.16 -15.40 -13.47
C ASN A 401 -14.45 -16.16 -12.31
N TYR A 402 -14.22 -17.46 -12.48
CA TYR A 402 -13.58 -18.29 -11.46
C TYR A 402 -12.15 -17.87 -11.13
N SER A 403 -11.40 -17.35 -12.11
CA SER A 403 -9.99 -16.99 -11.96
C SER A 403 -9.73 -15.49 -11.97
N LEU A 404 -10.65 -14.66 -12.42
CA LEU A 404 -10.41 -13.23 -12.65
C LEU A 404 -11.41 -12.38 -11.88
N ALA A 405 -10.88 -11.42 -11.13
CA ALA A 405 -11.64 -10.36 -10.51
C ALA A 405 -11.08 -8.99 -10.87
N PHE A 406 -11.97 -8.01 -11.00
CA PHE A 406 -11.65 -6.61 -11.14
C PHE A 406 -11.60 -5.96 -9.76
N LYS A 407 -10.62 -5.09 -9.56
CA LYS A 407 -10.39 -4.37 -8.31
C LYS A 407 -10.25 -2.88 -8.62
N THR A 408 -10.87 -2.04 -7.81
CA THR A 408 -10.58 -0.60 -7.79
C THR A 408 -10.48 -0.12 -6.36
N SER A 409 -9.62 0.85 -6.10
CA SER A 409 -9.49 1.42 -4.77
C SER A 409 -9.23 2.92 -4.82
N TYR A 410 -9.52 3.59 -3.71
CA TYR A 410 -9.03 4.93 -3.41
C TYR A 410 -8.03 4.81 -2.26
N GLN A 411 -6.84 5.38 -2.41
CA GLN A 411 -5.74 5.26 -1.46
C GLN A 411 -5.33 6.64 -0.95
N LEU A 412 -5.02 6.70 0.34
CA LEU A 412 -4.44 7.86 1.01
C LEU A 412 -3.22 7.37 1.82
N ILE A 413 -2.07 7.97 1.56
CA ILE A 413 -0.79 7.68 2.23
C ILE A 413 -0.34 8.99 2.87
N TYR A 414 -0.15 8.98 4.18
CA TYR A 414 0.44 10.08 4.93
C TYR A 414 1.82 9.65 5.42
N ILE A 415 2.81 10.51 5.23
CA ILE A 415 4.19 10.30 5.63
C ILE A 415 4.65 11.51 6.43
N ASP A 416 5.17 11.26 7.64
CA ASP A 416 5.82 12.24 8.53
C ASP A 416 7.28 11.83 8.73
N GLY A 417 8.17 12.80 8.92
CA GLY A 417 9.60 12.53 9.16
C GLY A 417 10.42 12.38 7.88
N VAL A 418 10.05 13.05 6.79
CA VAL A 418 10.80 13.01 5.53
C VAL A 418 11.46 14.34 5.23
N SER A 419 12.48 14.28 4.39
CA SER A 419 13.26 15.43 3.98
C SER A 419 12.93 15.80 2.55
N LEU A 420 12.24 16.92 2.34
CA LEU A 420 11.82 17.36 1.00
C LEU A 420 12.82 18.34 0.40
N ALA A 421 13.04 18.30 -0.91
CA ALA A 421 14.04 19.16 -1.55
C ALA A 421 13.74 20.66 -1.35
N THR A 422 12.46 21.04 -1.34
CA THR A 422 12.00 22.42 -1.08
C THR A 422 12.28 22.90 0.34
N GLU A 423 12.38 21.98 1.31
CA GLU A 423 12.65 22.27 2.72
C GLU A 423 14.14 22.27 3.08
N ASN A 424 14.99 21.85 2.13
CA ASN A 424 16.43 21.72 2.31
C ASN A 424 17.25 22.72 1.49
N PHE A 425 16.59 23.71 0.89
CA PHE A 425 17.29 24.91 0.44
C PHE A 425 17.85 25.65 1.65
N ASN A 426 19.15 25.92 1.63
CA ASN A 426 19.82 26.65 2.68
C ASN A 426 20.08 28.07 2.18
N SER A 427 19.49 29.04 2.88
CA SER A 427 19.58 30.48 2.57
C SER A 427 20.93 31.10 2.90
N ASP A 428 21.75 30.46 3.74
CA ASP A 428 23.08 30.99 4.04
C ASP A 428 23.97 30.88 2.80
N PRO A 429 24.47 31.99 2.23
CA PRO A 429 25.28 31.93 1.02
C PRO A 429 26.59 31.18 1.29
N PRO A 430 27.11 30.34 0.38
CA PRO A 430 28.37 29.65 0.62
C PRO A 430 29.56 30.63 0.70
N LEU A 431 30.66 30.15 1.30
CA LEU A 431 31.90 30.92 1.52
C LEU A 431 32.45 31.62 0.26
N LEU A 432 32.18 31.05 -0.91
CA LEU A 432 32.58 31.60 -2.20
C LEU A 432 31.88 32.92 -2.53
N PHE A 433 30.65 33.14 -2.04
CA PHE A 433 29.93 34.41 -2.17
C PHE A 433 30.21 35.36 -1.02
N ASN A 434 30.41 34.83 0.19
CA ASN A 434 30.67 35.62 1.38
C ASN A 434 31.75 34.94 2.23
N ALA A 435 32.95 35.53 2.26
CA ALA A 435 34.09 35.01 3.02
C ALA A 435 33.84 34.89 4.53
N SER A 436 32.79 35.53 5.06
CA SER A 436 32.36 35.44 6.46
C SER A 436 31.24 34.41 6.69
N SER A 437 30.83 33.67 5.64
CA SER A 437 29.78 32.66 5.76
C SER A 437 30.20 31.51 6.66
N THR A 438 29.33 31.12 7.58
CA THR A 438 29.47 29.92 8.40
C THR A 438 28.47 28.84 7.97
N ARG A 439 28.15 28.78 6.68
CA ARG A 439 27.21 27.81 6.12
C ARG A 439 27.63 26.40 6.52
N VAL A 440 26.72 25.69 7.17
CA VAL A 440 26.84 24.26 7.49
C VAL A 440 25.73 23.55 6.72
N PRO A 441 26.03 22.45 6.01
CA PRO A 441 24.99 21.67 5.37
C PRO A 441 24.11 21.03 6.45
N THR A 442 22.80 21.29 6.38
CA THR A 442 21.80 20.79 7.33
C THR A 442 20.70 20.09 6.59
N ILE A 443 20.24 18.96 7.13
CA ILE A 443 19.07 18.23 6.65
C ILE A 443 17.91 18.54 7.59
N ASN A 444 16.76 18.88 7.02
CA ASN A 444 15.50 19.04 7.70
C ASN A 444 14.62 17.81 7.44
N HIS A 445 14.20 17.10 8.50
CA HIS A 445 13.30 15.93 8.43
C HIS A 445 11.89 16.23 8.94
N ASP A 446 11.57 17.48 9.26
CA ASP A 446 10.25 17.85 9.85
C ASP A 446 9.12 17.90 8.81
N ALA A 447 9.37 17.50 7.56
CA ALA A 447 8.40 17.60 6.50
C ALA A 447 7.36 16.47 6.56
N GLU A 448 6.15 16.80 6.12
CA GLU A 448 5.06 15.86 5.91
C GLU A 448 4.57 15.91 4.45
N VAL A 449 4.18 14.75 3.93
CA VAL A 449 3.64 14.62 2.58
C VAL A 449 2.45 13.66 2.58
N VAL A 450 1.42 14.01 1.79
CA VAL A 450 0.26 13.16 1.55
C VAL A 450 0.21 12.76 0.08
N TYR A 451 0.07 11.48 -0.18
CA TYR A 451 -0.29 10.95 -1.49
C TYR A 451 -1.74 10.48 -1.46
N GLN A 452 -2.52 10.84 -2.46
CA GLN A 452 -3.91 10.41 -2.57
C GLN A 452 -4.28 10.12 -4.01
N GLY A 453 -5.16 9.16 -4.24
CA GLY A 453 -5.61 8.87 -5.59
C GLY A 453 -6.33 7.54 -5.68
N PHE A 454 -6.36 6.96 -6.87
CA PHE A 454 -7.11 5.73 -7.12
C PHE A 454 -6.25 4.65 -7.78
N THR A 455 -6.63 3.41 -7.58
CA THR A 455 -6.05 2.27 -8.28
C THR A 455 -7.12 1.52 -9.05
N VAL A 456 -6.73 0.94 -10.18
CA VAL A 456 -7.59 0.08 -11.00
C VAL A 456 -6.76 -1.11 -11.44
N GLY A 457 -7.25 -2.32 -11.21
CA GLY A 457 -6.49 -3.52 -11.50
C GLY A 457 -7.31 -4.78 -11.59
N ALA A 458 -6.60 -5.89 -11.70
CA ALA A 458 -7.18 -7.21 -11.76
C ALA A 458 -6.42 -8.18 -10.84
N GLU A 459 -7.17 -9.12 -10.28
CA GLU A 459 -6.70 -10.23 -9.47
C GLU A 459 -6.89 -11.53 -10.23
N TYR A 460 -5.85 -12.36 -10.24
CA TYR A 460 -5.84 -13.69 -10.83
C TYR A 460 -5.73 -14.77 -9.74
N THR A 461 -6.55 -15.80 -9.86
CA THR A 461 -6.57 -17.01 -9.04
C THR A 461 -6.44 -18.22 -9.94
N TRP A 462 -5.46 -19.07 -9.69
CA TRP A 462 -5.20 -20.29 -10.45
C TRP A 462 -6.11 -21.46 -10.05
#